data_AF-A0A401HVF8-F1
#
_entry.id   AF-A0A401HVF8-F1
#
_cell.length_a   1.000
_cell.length_b   1.000
_cell.length_c   1.000
_cell.angle_alpha   90.00
_cell.angle_beta   90.00
_cell.angle_gamma   90.00
#
_symmetry.space_group_name_H-M   'P 1'
#
loop_
_entity.id
_entity.type
_entity.pdbx_description
1 polymer ?
#
loop_
_entity_poly.entity_id
_entity_poly.type
_entity_poly.pdbx_seq_one_letter_code
_entity_poly.pdbx_strand_id
1 'polypeptide(L)'
;MLVATHMAAAAALYRLSSVRSLPTPVKWAAVPAVLVLSFASHFALDAIPHRELHMTGNTALGLLVIAYLFYIAWRDRDILVLAAGFLGALPDVMWVLDASPAFNEIHSKLHFHGVRVPFYMLFVEIAGLLALTVLIYRKSRLGRAR
;
A
#
# COMPACT_ATOMS: atom_id res chain seq x y z
N MET A 1 -7.11 -7.13 4.01
CA MET A 1 -5.75 -7.67 4.31
C MET A 1 -5.09 -6.76 5.35
N LEU A 2 -3.87 -6.99 5.85
CA LEU A 2 -3.24 -5.99 6.77
C LEU A 2 -3.18 -4.61 6.10
N VAL A 3 -3.69 -3.59 6.80
CA VAL A 3 -3.59 -2.17 6.36
C VAL A 3 -2.14 -1.82 5.99
N ALA A 4 -1.20 -2.29 6.81
CA ALA A 4 0.24 -2.19 6.58
C ALA A 4 0.69 -2.73 5.20
N THR A 5 0.14 -3.86 4.77
CA THR A 5 0.44 -4.47 3.47
C THR A 5 -0.10 -3.62 2.32
N HIS A 6 -1.32 -3.08 2.44
CA HIS A 6 -1.88 -2.19 1.42
C HIS A 6 -1.02 -0.92 1.25
N MET A 7 -0.61 -0.29 2.36
CA MET A 7 0.29 0.87 2.31
C MET A 7 1.64 0.54 1.66
N ALA A 8 2.26 -0.58 2.08
CA ALA A 8 3.55 -0.99 1.54
C ALA A 8 3.46 -1.36 0.06
N ALA A 9 2.38 -2.01 -0.39
CA ALA A 9 2.20 -2.38 -1.79
C ALA A 9 2.02 -1.15 -2.68
N ALA A 10 1.17 -0.21 -2.27
CA ALA A 10 0.92 1.03 -2.99
C ALA A 10 2.21 1.88 -3.09
N ALA A 11 2.96 2.01 -1.99
CA ALA A 11 4.26 2.66 -1.99
C ALA A 11 5.29 1.94 -2.87
N ALA A 12 5.32 0.61 -2.87
CA ALA A 12 6.19 -0.19 -3.71
C ALA A 12 5.85 -0.02 -5.20
N LEU A 13 4.57 -0.01 -5.57
CA LEU A 13 4.10 0.22 -6.94
C LEU A 13 4.60 1.58 -7.45
N TYR A 14 4.45 2.64 -6.66
CA TYR A 14 5.02 3.95 -6.98
C TYR A 14 6.54 3.89 -7.19
N ARG A 15 7.29 3.22 -6.29
CA ARG A 15 8.76 3.13 -6.40
C ARG A 15 9.23 2.30 -7.60
N LEU A 16 8.49 1.26 -7.95
CA LEU A 16 8.78 0.40 -9.08
C LEU A 16 8.36 1.03 -10.40
N SER A 17 7.39 1.97 -10.37
CA SER A 17 7.06 2.78 -11.53
C SER A 17 8.30 3.55 -12.01
N SER A 18 8.48 3.61 -13.32
CA SER A 18 9.55 4.40 -13.96
C SER A 18 9.29 5.91 -13.89
N VAL A 19 8.22 6.35 -13.22
CA VAL A 19 7.78 7.76 -13.18
C VAL A 19 8.86 8.70 -12.65
N ARG A 20 9.73 8.21 -11.76
CA ARG A 20 10.82 8.98 -11.17
C ARG A 20 11.95 9.28 -12.15
N SER A 21 12.13 8.45 -13.18
CA SER A 21 13.15 8.64 -14.22
C SER A 21 12.64 9.43 -15.44
N LEU A 22 11.36 9.80 -15.47
CA LEU A 22 10.80 10.57 -16.57
C LEU A 22 11.21 12.05 -16.48
N PRO A 23 11.34 12.75 -17.63
CA PRO A 23 11.49 14.19 -17.66
C PRO A 23 10.33 14.90 -16.94
N THR A 24 10.60 16.02 -16.27
CA THR A 24 9.64 16.74 -15.41
C THR A 24 8.24 16.92 -15.99
N PRO A 25 8.03 17.40 -17.24
CA PRO A 25 6.67 17.58 -17.76
C PRO A 25 5.92 16.24 -17.92
N VAL A 26 6.62 15.20 -18.38
CA VAL A 26 6.05 13.86 -18.58
C VAL A 26 5.79 13.17 -17.24
N LYS A 27 6.70 13.36 -16.27
CA LYS A 27 6.56 12.86 -14.91
C LYS A 27 5.23 13.33 -14.29
N TRP A 28 4.94 14.62 -14.35
CA TRP A 28 3.73 15.16 -13.74
C TRP A 28 2.45 14.73 -14.45
N ALA A 29 2.51 14.49 -15.76
CA ALA A 29 1.38 13.89 -16.50
C ALA A 29 1.15 12.41 -16.11
N ALA A 30 2.20 11.67 -15.79
CA ALA A 30 2.14 10.24 -15.46
C ALA A 30 1.85 9.94 -13.98
N VAL A 31 2.21 10.84 -13.04
CA VAL A 31 1.99 10.66 -11.60
C VAL A 31 0.53 10.32 -11.25
N PRO A 32 -0.50 11.03 -11.77
CA PRO A 32 -1.89 10.72 -11.47
C PRO A 32 -2.26 9.26 -11.79
N ALA A 33 -1.83 8.74 -12.94
CA ALA A 33 -2.09 7.35 -13.31
C ALA A 33 -1.44 6.36 -12.31
N VAL A 34 -0.20 6.62 -11.88
CA VAL A 34 0.49 5.80 -10.87
C VAL A 34 -0.22 5.87 -9.52
N LEU A 35 -0.73 7.05 -9.12
CA LEU A 35 -1.48 7.20 -7.87
C LEU A 35 -2.84 6.48 -7.92
N VAL A 36 -3.55 6.53 -9.05
CA VAL A 36 -4.79 5.75 -9.26
C VAL A 36 -4.50 4.25 -9.17
N LEU A 37 -3.40 3.77 -9.78
CA LEU A 37 -2.98 2.37 -9.63
C LEU A 37 -2.61 2.02 -8.19
N SER A 38 -1.98 2.96 -7.47
CA SER A 38 -1.65 2.78 -6.05
C SER A 38 -2.91 2.63 -5.20
N PHE A 39 -3.94 3.45 -5.43
CA PHE A 39 -5.24 3.31 -4.80
C PHE A 39 -5.93 1.99 -5.19
N ALA A 40 -5.99 1.67 -6.49
CA ALA A 40 -6.64 0.46 -6.98
C ALA A 40 -5.97 -0.83 -6.48
N SER A 41 -4.68 -0.79 -6.16
CA SER A 41 -3.95 -1.93 -5.60
C SER A 41 -4.56 -2.43 -4.28
N HIS A 42 -5.27 -1.57 -3.55
CA HIS A 42 -5.99 -1.96 -2.35
C HIS A 42 -6.98 -3.09 -2.61
N PHE A 43 -7.90 -2.88 -3.57
CA PHE A 43 -8.95 -3.84 -3.90
C PHE A 43 -8.38 -5.13 -4.52
N ALA A 44 -7.30 -5.02 -5.30
CA ALA A 44 -6.62 -6.17 -5.85
C ALA A 44 -6.03 -7.07 -4.74
N LEU A 45 -5.53 -6.47 -3.67
CA LEU A 45 -5.02 -7.18 -2.51
C LEU A 45 -6.15 -7.78 -1.67
N ASP A 46 -7.24 -7.04 -1.46
CA ASP A 46 -8.38 -7.52 -0.68
C ASP A 46 -9.09 -8.74 -1.28
N ALA A 47 -8.98 -8.94 -2.60
CA ALA A 47 -9.47 -10.12 -3.28
C ALA A 47 -8.65 -11.41 -2.98
N ILE A 48 -7.43 -11.28 -2.43
CA ILE A 48 -6.57 -12.42 -2.09
C ILE A 48 -7.02 -13.00 -0.74
N PRO A 49 -7.10 -14.34 -0.57
CA PRO A 49 -7.39 -14.93 0.73
C PRO A 49 -6.37 -14.50 1.80
N HIS A 50 -6.86 -13.89 2.88
CA HIS A 50 -6.01 -13.34 3.94
C HIS A 50 -6.72 -13.44 5.30
N ARG A 51 -5.99 -13.23 6.40
CA ARG A 51 -6.58 -13.15 7.74
C ARG A 51 -6.64 -11.72 8.21
N GLU A 52 -7.80 -11.32 8.70
CA GLU A 52 -7.92 -10.07 9.43
C GLU A 52 -7.28 -10.21 10.81
N LEU A 53 -6.25 -9.40 11.05
CA LEU A 53 -5.70 -9.20 12.38
C LEU A 53 -6.69 -8.38 13.22
N HIS A 54 -6.72 -8.63 14.53
CA HIS A 54 -7.44 -7.76 15.46
C HIS A 54 -6.95 -6.31 15.32
N MET A 55 -7.85 -5.36 15.58
CA MET A 55 -7.61 -3.92 15.41
C MET A 55 -6.27 -3.46 16.01
N THR A 56 -5.95 -3.89 17.23
CA THR A 56 -4.69 -3.56 17.91
C THR A 56 -3.45 -4.00 17.12
N GLY A 57 -3.46 -5.22 16.55
CA GLY A 57 -2.36 -5.73 15.73
C GLY A 57 -2.23 -4.99 14.40
N ASN A 58 -3.37 -4.69 13.76
CA ASN A 58 -3.40 -3.89 12.53
C ASN A 58 -2.88 -2.47 12.77
N THR A 59 -3.29 -1.81 13.86
CA THR A 59 -2.79 -0.48 14.24
C THR A 59 -1.29 -0.50 14.52
N ALA A 60 -0.79 -1.47 15.29
CA ALA A 60 0.63 -1.56 15.61
C ALA A 60 1.50 -1.72 14.35
N LEU A 61 1.16 -2.66 13.46
CA LEU A 61 1.89 -2.85 12.20
C LEU A 61 1.72 -1.65 11.26
N GLY A 62 0.52 -1.07 11.20
CA GLY A 62 0.25 0.13 10.42
C GLY A 62 1.13 1.31 10.82
N LEU A 63 1.26 1.60 12.12
CA LEU A 63 2.11 2.67 12.64
C LEU A 63 3.60 2.43 12.31
N LEU A 64 4.06 1.18 12.37
CA LEU A 64 5.43 0.84 11.98
C LEU A 64 5.69 1.11 10.49
N VAL A 65 4.76 0.72 9.61
CA VAL A 65 4.87 1.00 8.18
C VAL A 65 4.77 2.50 7.90
N ILE A 66 3.89 3.23 8.58
CA ILE A 66 3.80 4.69 8.48
C ILE A 66 5.14 5.33 8.84
N ALA A 67 5.70 5.01 10.01
CA ALA A 67 7.00 5.53 10.44
C ALA A 67 8.11 5.19 9.42
N TYR A 68 8.12 3.97 8.90
CA TYR A 68 9.04 3.55 7.85
C TYR A 68 8.90 4.37 6.55
N LEU A 69 7.67 4.58 6.06
CA LEU A 69 7.43 5.38 4.86
C LEU A 69 7.80 6.85 5.07
N PHE A 70 7.58 7.39 6.26
CA PHE A 70 8.04 8.75 6.62
C PHE A 70 9.56 8.84 6.59
N TYR A 71 10.26 7.87 7.18
CA TYR A 71 11.71 7.78 7.09
C TYR A 71 12.19 7.74 5.63
N ILE A 72 11.57 6.90 4.81
CA ILE A 72 11.90 6.77 3.38
C ILE A 72 11.65 8.08 2.61
N ALA A 73 10.51 8.73 2.83
CA ALA A 73 10.16 9.99 2.16
C ALA A 73 11.10 11.14 2.57
N TRP A 74 11.40 11.26 3.86
CA TRP A 74 12.34 12.25 4.38
C TRP A 74 13.74 12.04 3.81
N ARG A 75 14.25 10.80 3.91
CA ARG A 75 15.59 10.44 3.46
C ARG A 75 15.77 10.66 1.96
N ASP A 76 14.74 10.41 1.16
CA ASP A 76 14.79 10.49 -0.30
C ASP A 76 14.25 11.80 -0.88
N ARG A 77 13.74 12.70 -0.02
CA ARG A 77 13.04 13.93 -0.41
C ARG A 77 11.90 13.67 -1.42
N ASP A 78 11.19 12.57 -1.24
CA ASP A 78 10.16 12.09 -2.16
C ASP A 78 8.85 11.87 -1.40
N ILE A 79 8.00 12.90 -1.35
CA ILE A 79 6.72 12.83 -0.62
C ILE A 79 5.70 11.95 -1.33
N LEU A 80 5.86 11.68 -2.62
CA LEU A 80 4.90 10.90 -3.40
C LEU A 80 4.86 9.43 -2.97
N VAL A 81 5.93 8.91 -2.37
CA VAL A 81 5.92 7.57 -1.76
C VAL A 81 4.95 7.49 -0.56
N LEU A 82 4.86 8.57 0.23
CA LEU A 82 3.89 8.65 1.32
C LEU A 82 2.48 8.79 0.77
N ALA A 83 2.27 9.67 -0.22
CA ALA A 83 0.97 9.84 -0.85
C ALA A 83 0.46 8.51 -1.44
N ALA A 84 1.30 7.78 -2.17
CA ALA A 84 0.96 6.46 -2.68
C ALA A 84 0.62 5.47 -1.56
N GLY A 85 1.44 5.41 -0.50
CA GLY A 85 1.18 4.55 0.65
C GLY A 85 -0.15 4.85 1.34
N PHE A 86 -0.47 6.12 1.59
CA PHE A 86 -1.75 6.53 2.19
C PHE A 86 -2.94 6.24 1.26
N LEU A 87 -2.78 6.40 -0.05
CA LEU A 87 -3.82 5.99 -1.01
C LEU A 87 -4.09 4.48 -0.96
N GLY A 88 -3.09 3.66 -0.65
CA GLY A 88 -3.28 2.22 -0.44
C GLY A 88 -4.13 1.89 0.78
N ALA A 89 -4.08 2.70 1.85
CA ALA A 89 -4.91 2.51 3.05
C ALA A 89 -6.21 3.32 3.03
N LEU A 90 -6.37 4.25 2.09
CA LEU A 90 -7.52 5.15 2.04
C LEU A 90 -8.86 4.39 1.99
N PRO A 91 -9.01 3.28 1.23
CA PRO A 91 -10.27 2.54 1.23
C PRO A 91 -10.68 2.01 2.61
N ASP A 92 -9.75 1.45 3.39
CA ASP A 92 -10.02 0.99 4.76
C ASP A 92 -10.47 2.15 5.64
N VAL A 93 -9.79 3.30 5.54
CA VAL A 93 -10.15 4.50 6.30
C VAL A 93 -11.56 4.96 5.94
N MET A 94 -11.88 5.00 4.65
CA MET A 94 -13.21 5.37 4.17
C MET A 94 -14.30 4.39 4.64
N TRP A 95 -13.98 3.09 4.67
CA TRP A 95 -14.88 2.05 5.16
C TRP A 95 -15.12 2.16 6.67
N VAL A 96 -14.06 2.31 7.47
CA VAL A 96 -14.14 2.48 8.93
C VAL A 96 -14.90 3.76 9.32
N LEU A 97 -14.75 4.82 8.54
CA LEU A 97 -15.44 6.10 8.77
C LEU A 97 -16.87 6.13 8.19
N ASP A 98 -17.34 5.04 7.59
CA ASP A 98 -18.66 4.96 6.94
C ASP A 98 -18.89 6.10 5.93
N ALA A 99 -17.90 6.35 5.06
CA ALA A 99 -17.90 7.52 4.18
C ALA A 99 -19.06 7.52 3.18
N SER A 100 -19.55 6.35 2.76
CA SER A 100 -20.70 6.19 1.88
C SER A 100 -21.23 4.75 1.87
N PRO A 101 -22.57 4.54 1.91
CA PRO A 101 -23.15 3.20 1.82
C PRO A 101 -22.77 2.46 0.53
N ALA A 102 -22.76 3.16 -0.62
CA ALA A 102 -22.40 2.58 -1.90
C ALA A 102 -20.92 2.16 -1.94
N PHE A 103 -20.05 2.97 -1.31
CA PHE A 103 -18.64 2.62 -1.20
C PHE A 103 -18.44 1.39 -0.34
N ASN A 104 -19.09 1.31 0.82
CA ASN A 104 -18.97 0.17 1.72
C ASN A 104 -19.47 -1.12 1.06
N GLU A 105 -20.54 -1.04 0.27
CA GLU A 105 -21.03 -2.17 -0.50
C GLU A 105 -20.00 -2.65 -1.53
N ILE A 106 -19.38 -1.73 -2.28
CA ILE A 106 -18.36 -2.08 -3.28
C ILE A 106 -17.11 -2.66 -2.60
N HIS A 107 -16.59 -1.99 -1.57
CA HIS A 107 -15.41 -2.42 -0.82
C HIS A 107 -15.63 -3.81 -0.21
N SER A 108 -16.77 -4.01 0.46
CA SER A 108 -17.12 -5.30 1.04
C SER A 108 -17.26 -6.38 -0.04
N LYS A 109 -17.82 -6.10 -1.22
CA LYS A 109 -17.92 -7.11 -2.31
C LYS A 109 -16.57 -7.57 -2.84
N LEU A 110 -15.57 -6.70 -2.84
CA LEU A 110 -14.22 -6.99 -3.34
C LEU A 110 -13.34 -7.63 -2.26
N HIS A 111 -13.70 -7.47 -1.00
CA HIS A 111 -13.08 -8.19 0.10
C HIS A 111 -13.37 -9.69 -0.02
N PHE A 112 -12.34 -10.51 0.16
CA PHE A 112 -12.49 -11.96 0.11
C PHE A 112 -13.43 -12.47 1.23
N HIS A 113 -14.60 -12.99 0.84
CA HIS A 113 -15.60 -13.62 1.73
C HIS A 113 -15.64 -15.14 1.54
N GLY A 114 -14.49 -15.80 1.63
CA GLY A 114 -14.37 -17.24 1.39
C GLY A 114 -14.05 -18.09 2.62
N VAL A 115 -13.77 -19.36 2.34
CA VAL A 115 -13.45 -20.42 3.30
C VAL A 115 -12.47 -19.97 4.38
N ARG A 116 -12.61 -20.53 5.59
CA ARG A 116 -11.75 -20.28 6.76
C ARG A 116 -10.26 -20.27 6.36
N VAL A 117 -9.68 -19.08 6.27
CA VAL A 117 -8.30 -18.91 5.81
C VAL A 117 -7.34 -19.54 6.83
N PRO A 118 -6.45 -20.46 6.42
CA PRO A 118 -5.53 -21.13 7.32
C PRO A 118 -4.61 -20.15 8.05
N PHE A 119 -4.23 -20.45 9.29
CA PHE A 119 -3.38 -19.56 10.10
C PHE A 119 -2.03 -19.24 9.44
N TYR A 120 -1.47 -20.18 8.66
CA TYR A 120 -0.19 -19.96 8.00
C TYR A 120 -0.22 -18.81 6.97
N MET A 121 -1.40 -18.42 6.47
CA MET A 121 -1.52 -17.29 5.55
C MET A 121 -1.09 -15.97 6.17
N LEU A 122 -1.20 -15.83 7.49
CA LEU A 122 -0.67 -14.66 8.20
C LEU A 122 0.86 -14.55 8.04
N PHE A 123 1.59 -15.68 8.05
CA PHE A 123 3.03 -15.66 7.79
C PHE A 123 3.35 -15.29 6.34
N VAL A 124 2.51 -15.71 5.40
CA VAL A 124 2.64 -15.32 3.98
C VAL A 124 2.43 -13.81 3.83
N GLU A 125 1.42 -13.23 4.48
CA GLU A 125 1.16 -11.79 4.47
C GLU A 125 2.31 -11.00 5.09
N ILE A 126 2.82 -11.42 6.24
CA ILE A 126 3.98 -10.78 6.89
C ILE A 126 5.22 -10.89 6.01
N ALA A 127 5.47 -12.05 5.38
CA ALA A 127 6.58 -12.22 4.44
C ALA A 127 6.44 -11.31 3.21
N GLY A 128 5.22 -11.18 2.66
CA GLY A 128 4.90 -10.26 1.58
C GLY A 128 5.15 -8.81 1.96
N LEU A 129 4.69 -8.39 3.15
CA LEU A 129 4.95 -7.06 3.70
C LEU A 129 6.46 -6.79 3.82
N LEU A 130 7.23 -7.74 4.38
CA LEU A 130 8.68 -7.62 4.48
C LEU A 130 9.34 -7.51 3.11
N ALA A 131 8.92 -8.31 2.13
CA ALA A 131 9.43 -8.21 0.75
C ALA A 131 9.16 -6.83 0.14
N LEU A 132 7.95 -6.29 0.30
CA LEU A 132 7.57 -4.96 -0.18
C LEU A 132 8.39 -3.85 0.47
N THR A 133 8.59 -3.90 1.79
CA THR A 133 9.43 -2.91 2.49
C THR A 133 10.88 -2.95 2.00
N VAL A 134 11.44 -4.15 1.77
CA VAL A 134 12.78 -4.31 1.19
C VAL A 134 12.85 -3.77 -0.23
N LEU A 135 11.83 -4.00 -1.07
CA LEU A 135 11.77 -3.46 -2.43
C LEU A 135 11.77 -1.93 -2.44
N ILE A 136 10.94 -1.30 -1.60
CA ILE A 136 10.91 0.15 -1.42
C ILE A 136 12.30 0.67 -1.05
N TYR A 137 12.97 0.00 -0.09
CA TYR A 137 14.30 0.38 0.38
C TYR A 137 15.36 0.26 -0.73
N ARG A 138 15.41 -0.88 -1.42
CA ARG A 138 16.43 -1.17 -2.44
C ARG A 138 16.30 -0.27 -3.66
N LYS A 139 15.07 -0.08 -4.16
CA LYS A 139 14.84 0.76 -5.34
C LYS A 139 15.17 2.22 -5.09
N SER A 140 15.03 2.66 -3.85
CA SER A 140 15.51 3.98 -3.43
C SER A 140 17.03 4.14 -3.57
N ARG A 141 17.83 3.13 -3.20
CA ARG A 141 19.31 3.21 -3.32
C ARG A 141 19.79 3.28 -4.77
N LEU A 142 19.18 2.47 -5.66
CA LEU A 142 19.59 2.41 -7.06
C LEU A 142 19.34 3.72 -7.82
N GLY A 143 18.36 4.53 -7.38
CA GLY A 143 18.08 5.83 -7.97
C GLY A 143 19.05 6.96 -7.58
N ARG A 144 19.95 6.74 -6.60
CA ARG A 144 20.99 7.71 -6.20
C ARG A 144 22.36 7.45 -6.82
N ALA A 145 22.57 6.24 -7.35
CA ALA A 145 23.83 5.83 -7.96
C ALA A 145 23.91 6.20 -9.46
N ARG A 146 22.90 6.92 -9.97
CA ARG A 146 22.82 7.53 -11.30
C ARG A 146 22.66 9.03 -11.11
#